data_AF-A0A0F2QE38-F1
#
_entry.id   AF-A0A0F2QE38-F1
#
_cell.length_a   1.000
_cell.length_b   1.000
_cell.length_c   1.000
_cell.angle_alpha   90.00
_cell.angle_beta   90.00
_cell.angle_gamma   90.00
#
_symmetry.space_group_name_H-M   'P 1'
#
loop_
_entity.id
_entity.type
_entity.pdbx_description
1 polymer ?
#
loop_
_entity_poly.entity_id
_entity_poly.type
_entity_poly.pdbx_seq_one_letter_code
_entity_poly.pdbx_strand_id
1 'polypeptide(L)'
;MVAGPGARHPDDAPMQLYFLVIAGLLVWGGVLAWRWTEAKAFSVDVLAAKKRDKELPETVTEAEFTDLYLRSEGPRAQTYFFICAAIMFFLLGPFVAGFNAVWNMIWVMSGQSPVFETGTLIHTFMVFLAFMGATIALLALAMRRYYALMPPNLKQVMRDLNGGA
;
A
#
# COMPACT_ATOMS: atom_id res chain seq x y z
N MET A 1 -19.60 -8.55 44.08
CA MET A 1 -19.72 -9.35 42.85
C MET A 1 -18.32 -9.51 42.29
N VAL A 2 -17.75 -10.71 42.37
CA VAL A 2 -16.39 -11.00 41.87
C VAL A 2 -16.52 -11.35 40.38
N ALA A 3 -15.89 -10.58 39.51
CA ALA A 3 -15.81 -10.89 38.10
C ALA A 3 -15.10 -12.24 37.91
N GLY A 4 -15.74 -13.17 37.20
CA GLY A 4 -15.15 -14.49 36.92
C GLY A 4 -13.88 -14.38 36.06
N PRO A 5 -12.94 -15.34 36.18
CA PRO A 5 -11.71 -15.34 35.41
C PRO A 5 -12.05 -15.58 33.93
N GLY A 6 -12.11 -14.50 33.14
CA GLY A 6 -12.48 -14.54 31.73
C GLY A 6 -13.45 -13.47 31.27
N ALA A 7 -13.92 -12.58 32.16
CA ALA A 7 -14.66 -11.39 31.73
C ALA A 7 -13.73 -10.46 30.94
N ARG A 8 -13.85 -10.49 29.60
CA ARG A 8 -13.15 -9.60 28.67
C ARG A 8 -13.45 -8.16 29.08
N HIS A 9 -12.41 -7.37 29.39
CA HIS A 9 -12.60 -5.97 29.77
C HIS A 9 -13.18 -5.23 28.55
N PRO A 10 -14.16 -4.31 28.71
CA PRO A 10 -14.74 -3.57 27.59
C PRO A 10 -13.69 -2.80 26.75
N ASP A 11 -12.52 -2.53 27.34
CA ASP A 11 -11.38 -1.86 26.69
C ASP A 11 -10.50 -2.81 25.86
N ASP A 12 -10.69 -4.12 25.98
CA ASP A 12 -9.89 -5.12 25.25
C ASP A 12 -10.25 -5.14 23.76
N ALA A 13 -11.51 -4.88 23.41
CA ALA A 13 -12.01 -4.98 22.04
C ALA A 13 -11.31 -4.03 21.04
N PRO A 14 -11.17 -2.71 21.30
CA PRO A 14 -10.47 -1.81 20.38
C PRO A 14 -8.97 -2.14 20.26
N MET A 15 -8.34 -2.54 21.37
CA MET A 15 -6.93 -2.92 21.37
C MET A 15 -6.68 -4.24 20.61
N GLN A 16 -7.55 -5.24 20.78
CA GLN A 16 -7.51 -6.48 20.00
C GLN A 16 -7.64 -6.21 18.50
N LEU A 17 -8.58 -5.34 18.11
CA LEU A 17 -8.77 -4.98 16.71
C LEU A 17 -7.53 -4.29 16.12
N TYR A 18 -6.89 -3.39 16.87
CA TYR A 18 -5.63 -2.77 16.47
C TYR A 18 -4.54 -3.82 16.18
N PHE A 19 -4.34 -4.78 17.08
CA PHE A 19 -3.35 -5.85 16.89
C PHE A 19 -3.70 -6.77 15.72
N LEU A 20 -4.98 -7.06 15.49
CA LEU A 20 -5.43 -7.84 14.33
C LEU A 20 -5.13 -7.13 13.01
N VAL A 21 -5.32 -5.81 12.95
CA VAL A 21 -4.97 -5.02 11.75
C VAL A 21 -3.46 -5.05 11.51
N ILE A 22 -2.64 -4.90 12.56
CA ILE A 22 -1.18 -5.04 12.46
C ILE A 22 -0.81 -6.44 11.97
N ALA A 23 -1.36 -7.49 12.57
CA ALA A 23 -1.09 -8.86 12.15
C ALA A 23 -1.47 -9.08 10.68
N GLY A 24 -2.62 -8.56 10.24
CA GLY A 24 -3.04 -8.59 8.84
C GLY A 24 -2.07 -7.88 7.90
N LEU A 25 -1.57 -6.69 8.28
CA LEU A 25 -0.54 -5.97 7.52
C LEU A 25 0.76 -6.75 7.45
N LEU A 26 1.20 -7.37 8.56
CA LEU A 26 2.42 -8.19 8.58
C LEU A 26 2.29 -9.43 7.70
N VAL A 27 1.15 -10.12 7.76
CA VAL A 27 0.88 -11.28 6.89
C VAL A 27 0.86 -10.86 5.42
N TRP A 28 0.16 -9.78 5.07
CA TRP A 28 0.12 -9.28 3.70
C TRP A 28 1.51 -8.86 3.20
N GLY A 29 2.28 -8.15 4.02
CA GLY A 29 3.65 -7.77 3.72
C GLY A 29 4.57 -8.98 3.54
N GLY A 30 4.42 -10.01 4.39
CA GLY A 30 5.17 -11.27 4.31
C GLY A 30 4.84 -12.06 3.03
N VAL A 31 3.55 -12.19 2.69
CA VAL A 31 3.12 -12.81 1.43
C VAL A 31 3.67 -12.04 0.23
N LEU A 32 3.64 -10.71 0.28
CA LEU A 32 4.19 -9.88 -0.80
C LEU A 32 5.70 -10.08 -0.95
N ALA A 33 6.45 -10.11 0.15
CA ALA A 33 7.89 -10.40 0.15
C ALA A 33 8.18 -11.79 -0.43
N TRP A 34 7.39 -12.79 -0.05
CA TRP A 34 7.47 -14.14 -0.61
C TRP A 34 7.27 -14.13 -2.13
N ARG A 35 6.24 -13.43 -2.62
CA ARG A 35 5.98 -13.30 -4.06
C ARG A 35 7.11 -12.61 -4.82
N TRP A 36 7.79 -11.64 -4.21
CA TRP A 36 8.99 -11.03 -4.79
C TRP A 36 10.14 -12.03 -4.90
N THR A 37 10.34 -12.88 -3.88
CA THR A 37 11.37 -13.93 -3.94
C THR A 37 11.04 -15.01 -4.96
N GLU A 38 9.77 -15.38 -5.09
CA GLU A 38 9.29 -16.36 -6.07
C GLU A 38 9.46 -15.83 -7.50
N ALA A 39 9.09 -14.56 -7.76
CA ALA A 39 9.31 -13.93 -9.06
C ALA A 39 10.80 -13.87 -9.43
N LYS A 40 11.69 -13.65 -8.45
CA LYS A 40 13.13 -13.66 -8.65
C LYS A 40 13.67 -15.07 -8.94
N ALA A 41 13.17 -16.09 -8.25
CA ALA A 41 13.57 -17.47 -8.53
C ALA A 41 13.12 -17.89 -9.93
N PHE A 42 11.87 -17.55 -10.30
CA PHE A 42 11.29 -17.88 -11.59
C PHE A 42 11.99 -17.20 -12.78
N SER A 43 12.59 -16.01 -12.60
CA SER A 43 13.33 -15.35 -13.68
C SER A 43 14.54 -16.15 -14.16
N VAL A 44 15.18 -16.92 -13.27
CA VAL A 44 16.31 -17.79 -13.61
C VAL A 44 15.87 -18.94 -14.51
N ASP A 45 14.75 -19.58 -14.16
CA ASP A 45 14.17 -20.67 -14.97
C ASP A 45 13.70 -20.17 -16.34
N VAL A 46 13.10 -18.97 -16.38
CA VAL A 46 12.69 -18.34 -17.64
C VAL A 46 13.91 -18.03 -18.50
N LEU A 47 14.99 -17.48 -17.93
CA LEU A 47 16.22 -17.21 -18.70
C LEU A 47 16.81 -18.49 -19.28
N ALA A 48 16.89 -19.57 -18.50
CA ALA A 48 17.41 -20.86 -18.96
C ALA A 48 16.58 -21.42 -20.12
N ALA A 49 15.25 -21.36 -20.03
CA ALA A 49 14.35 -21.76 -21.11
C ALA A 49 14.56 -20.90 -22.37
N LYS A 50 14.64 -19.58 -22.22
CA LYS A 50 14.82 -18.65 -23.35
C LYS A 50 16.17 -18.79 -24.04
N LYS A 51 17.24 -19.09 -23.31
CA LYS A 51 18.55 -19.41 -23.90
C LYS A 51 18.52 -20.74 -24.64
N ARG A 52 17.89 -21.78 -24.06
CA ARG A 52 17.71 -23.09 -24.72
C ARG A 52 16.97 -22.96 -26.05
N ASP A 53 15.95 -22.13 -26.09
CA ASP A 53 15.10 -21.92 -27.27
C ASP A 53 15.72 -20.92 -28.27
N LYS A 54 16.94 -20.43 -27.99
CA LYS A 54 17.69 -19.43 -28.78
C LYS A 54 16.93 -18.12 -29.03
N GLU A 55 16.01 -17.78 -28.14
CA GLU A 55 15.24 -16.53 -28.19
C GLU A 55 15.99 -15.35 -27.57
N LEU A 56 17.08 -15.59 -26.85
CA LEU A 56 17.95 -14.57 -26.25
C LEU A 56 19.43 -14.87 -26.54
N PRO A 57 20.29 -13.84 -26.70
CA PRO A 57 21.72 -14.03 -26.85
C PRO A 57 22.34 -14.68 -25.60
N GLU A 58 23.37 -15.50 -25.78
CA GLU A 58 24.08 -16.11 -24.64
C GLU A 58 24.81 -15.06 -23.78
N THR A 59 25.12 -13.90 -24.37
CA THR A 59 25.80 -12.76 -23.73
C THR A 59 24.96 -12.06 -22.66
N VAL A 60 23.64 -12.25 -22.64
CA VAL A 60 22.77 -11.65 -21.61
C VAL A 60 23.06 -12.29 -20.27
N THR A 61 23.37 -11.47 -19.27
CA THR A 61 23.68 -11.94 -17.92
C THR A 61 22.40 -12.22 -17.12
N GLU A 62 22.49 -13.14 -16.17
CA GLU A 62 21.38 -13.46 -15.27
C GLU A 62 20.92 -12.25 -14.46
N ALA A 63 21.88 -11.45 -13.99
CA ALA A 63 21.60 -10.25 -13.20
C ALA A 63 20.81 -9.21 -14.02
N GLU A 64 21.20 -8.98 -15.28
CA GLU A 64 20.52 -8.06 -16.19
C GLU A 64 19.10 -8.52 -16.51
N PHE A 65 18.93 -9.79 -16.88
CA PHE A 65 17.61 -10.33 -17.18
C PHE A 65 16.68 -10.32 -15.95
N THR A 66 17.21 -10.70 -14.78
CA THR A 66 16.44 -10.75 -13.53
C THR A 66 15.95 -9.36 -13.11
N ASP A 67 16.78 -8.33 -13.23
CA ASP A 67 16.35 -6.95 -12.93
C ASP A 67 15.19 -6.52 -13.85
N LEU A 68 15.32 -6.75 -15.16
CA LEU A 68 14.30 -6.39 -16.13
C LEU A 68 13.00 -7.22 -15.97
N TYR A 69 13.14 -8.50 -15.63
CA TYR A 69 12.02 -9.39 -15.33
C TYR A 69 11.27 -8.94 -14.08
N LEU A 70 11.98 -8.68 -12.98
CA LEU A 70 11.37 -8.19 -11.74
C LEU A 70 10.72 -6.82 -11.91
N ARG A 71 11.29 -5.97 -12.78
CA ARG A 71 10.71 -4.68 -13.08
C ARG A 71 9.38 -4.84 -13.82
N SER A 72 9.27 -5.78 -14.76
CA SER A 72 8.10 -5.99 -15.62
C SER A 72 7.01 -6.86 -14.98
N GLU A 73 7.36 -8.01 -14.42
CA GLU A 73 6.44 -9.03 -13.89
C GLU A 73 6.32 -9.02 -12.36
N GLY A 74 7.16 -8.25 -11.66
CA GLY A 74 7.10 -8.17 -10.19
C GLY A 74 5.74 -7.63 -9.69
N PRO A 75 5.31 -7.99 -8.46
CA PRO A 75 4.02 -7.58 -7.88
C PRO A 75 4.02 -6.10 -7.42
N ARG A 76 4.48 -5.18 -8.29
CA ARG A 76 4.68 -3.76 -8.01
C ARG A 76 3.38 -3.06 -7.66
N ALA A 77 2.31 -3.29 -8.42
CA ALA A 77 1.01 -2.68 -8.13
C ALA A 77 0.52 -3.03 -6.71
N GLN A 78 0.61 -4.31 -6.32
CA GLN A 78 0.28 -4.75 -4.96
C GLN A 78 1.19 -4.13 -3.90
N THR A 79 2.46 -3.91 -4.23
CA THR A 79 3.40 -3.20 -3.36
C THR A 79 2.97 -1.75 -3.12
N TYR A 80 2.52 -1.03 -4.16
CA TYR A 80 1.99 0.33 -4.00
C TYR A 80 0.74 0.35 -3.11
N PHE A 81 -0.21 -0.58 -3.32
CA PHE A 81 -1.40 -0.67 -2.47
C PHE A 81 -1.05 -0.96 -1.01
N PHE A 82 -0.13 -1.90 -0.77
CA PHE A 82 0.35 -2.23 0.57
C PHE A 82 0.97 -1.02 1.26
N ILE A 83 1.87 -0.30 0.58
CA ILE A 83 2.51 0.90 1.13
C ILE A 83 1.47 1.98 1.44
N CYS A 84 0.50 2.23 0.55
CA CYS A 84 -0.59 3.17 0.81
C CYS A 84 -1.40 2.78 2.04
N ALA A 85 -1.75 1.50 2.18
CA ALA A 85 -2.50 0.99 3.33
C ALA A 85 -1.71 1.16 4.64
N ALA A 86 -0.42 0.83 4.63
CA ALA A 86 0.47 1.02 5.79
C ALA A 86 0.57 2.50 6.18
N ILE A 87 0.83 3.38 5.20
CA ILE A 87 0.88 4.83 5.40
C ILE A 87 -0.41 5.34 6.05
N MET A 88 -1.57 4.99 5.49
CA MET A 88 -2.88 5.41 6.02
C MET A 88 -3.12 4.90 7.45
N PHE A 89 -2.74 3.66 7.74
CA PHE A 89 -2.90 3.09 9.08
C PHE A 89 -2.06 3.84 10.11
N PHE A 90 -0.77 4.06 9.84
CA PHE A 90 0.12 4.75 10.77
C PHE A 90 -0.16 6.26 10.88
N LEU A 91 -0.66 6.88 9.82
CA LEU A 91 -1.02 8.31 9.83
C LEU A 91 -2.45 8.58 10.31
N LEU A 92 -3.25 7.56 10.64
CA LEU A 92 -4.63 7.76 11.09
C LEU A 92 -4.72 8.69 12.31
N GLY A 93 -3.89 8.43 13.34
CA GLY A 93 -3.83 9.27 14.54
C GLY A 93 -3.46 10.73 14.23
N PRO A 94 -2.30 10.97 13.57
CA PRO A 94 -1.91 12.30 13.11
C PRO A 94 -2.95 12.99 12.23
N PHE A 95 -3.62 12.24 11.34
CA PHE A 95 -4.67 12.76 10.47
C PHE A 95 -5.86 13.28 11.28
N VAL A 96 -6.38 12.47 12.21
CA VAL A 96 -7.51 12.87 13.06
C VAL A 96 -7.14 14.06 13.94
N ALA A 97 -5.93 14.08 14.49
CA ALA A 97 -5.42 15.21 15.27
C ALA A 97 -5.35 16.49 14.44
N GLY A 98 -4.78 16.41 13.23
CA GLY A 98 -4.70 17.54 12.30
C GLY A 98 -6.08 18.04 11.85
N PHE A 99 -6.98 17.13 11.52
CA PHE A 99 -8.37 17.48 11.18
C PHE A 99 -9.05 18.21 12.33
N ASN A 100 -8.96 17.69 13.56
CA ASN A 100 -9.58 18.31 14.72
C ASN A 100 -8.99 19.68 15.04
N ALA A 101 -7.69 19.89 14.79
CA ALA A 101 -7.07 21.21 14.94
C ALA A 101 -7.68 22.24 13.96
N VAL A 102 -7.83 21.86 12.69
CA VAL A 102 -8.49 22.69 11.66
C VAL A 102 -9.96 22.91 12.00
N TRP A 103 -10.65 21.87 12.44
CA TRP A 103 -12.05 21.95 12.82
C TRP A 103 -12.28 22.91 14.00
N ASN A 104 -11.45 22.84 15.03
CA ASN A 104 -11.50 23.77 16.16
C ASN A 104 -11.27 25.22 15.71
N MET A 105 -10.37 25.45 14.75
CA MET A 105 -10.17 26.78 14.19
C MET A 105 -11.47 27.30 13.54
N ILE A 106 -12.17 26.45 12.75
CA ILE A 106 -13.46 26.79 12.15
C ILE A 106 -14.50 27.08 13.23
N TRP A 107 -14.57 26.26 14.27
CA TRP A 107 -15.51 26.47 15.38
C TRP A 107 -15.28 27.82 16.07
N VAL A 108 -14.03 28.16 16.40
CA VAL A 108 -13.68 29.47 17.00
C VAL A 108 -14.04 30.63 16.07
N MET A 109 -13.70 30.53 14.78
CA MET A 109 -14.03 31.58 13.79
C MET A 109 -15.53 31.76 13.58
N SER A 110 -16.33 30.70 13.78
CA SER A 110 -17.79 30.76 13.67
C SER A 110 -18.48 31.47 14.84
N GLY A 111 -17.72 32.00 15.82
CA GLY A 111 -18.27 32.51 17.07
C GLY A 111 -18.73 31.39 18.00
N GLN A 112 -18.07 30.24 17.93
CA GLN A 112 -18.37 29.05 18.75
C GLN A 112 -19.79 28.52 18.55
N SER A 113 -20.30 28.58 17.31
CA SER A 113 -21.61 28.02 16.99
C SER A 113 -21.70 26.54 17.37
N PRO A 114 -22.76 26.10 18.09
CA PRO A 114 -22.94 24.69 18.47
C PRO A 114 -22.97 23.73 17.29
N VAL A 115 -23.29 24.22 16.09
CA VAL A 115 -23.32 23.43 14.85
C VAL A 115 -21.93 22.88 14.49
N PHE A 116 -20.87 23.62 14.82
CA PHE A 116 -19.48 23.23 14.53
C PHE A 116 -18.76 22.64 15.75
N GLU A 117 -19.47 22.37 16.83
CA GLU A 117 -18.88 21.72 17.99
C GLU A 117 -18.36 20.31 17.64
N THR A 118 -17.26 19.91 18.28
CA THR A 118 -16.67 18.59 18.07
C THR A 118 -17.60 17.51 18.62
N GLY A 119 -17.76 16.40 17.88
CA GLY A 119 -18.68 15.32 18.26
C GLY A 119 -20.12 15.50 17.74
N THR A 120 -20.39 16.59 17.04
CA THR A 120 -21.64 16.73 16.27
C THR A 120 -21.67 15.78 15.07
N LEU A 121 -22.87 15.59 14.50
CA LEU A 121 -23.06 14.79 13.29
C LEU A 121 -22.31 15.41 12.09
N ILE A 122 -22.29 16.74 11.98
CA ILE A 122 -21.58 17.46 10.92
C ILE A 122 -20.08 17.23 11.06
N HIS A 123 -19.52 17.38 12.27
CA HIS A 123 -18.11 17.09 12.53
C HIS A 123 -17.76 15.65 12.11
N THR A 124 -18.52 14.67 12.58
CA THR A 124 -18.28 13.25 12.27
C THR A 124 -18.36 12.98 10.76
N PHE A 125 -19.38 13.51 10.08
CA PHE A 125 -19.53 13.38 8.63
C PHE A 125 -18.36 14.00 7.86
N MET A 126 -17.89 15.17 8.29
CA MET A 126 -16.76 15.85 7.66
C MET A 126 -15.43 15.13 7.90
N VAL A 127 -15.21 14.51 9.07
CA VAL A 127 -14.07 13.62 9.32
C VAL A 127 -14.06 12.48 8.29
N PHE A 128 -15.21 11.83 8.08
CA PHE A 128 -15.34 10.75 7.09
C PHE A 128 -15.04 11.22 5.67
N LEU A 129 -15.61 12.35 5.23
CA LEU A 129 -15.35 12.90 3.90
C LEU A 129 -13.88 13.28 3.71
N ALA A 130 -13.27 13.92 4.72
CA ALA A 130 -11.86 14.28 4.66
C ALA A 130 -10.97 13.04 4.59
N PHE A 131 -11.28 12.01 5.39
CA PHE A 131 -10.52 10.75 5.39
C PHE A 131 -10.64 10.01 4.05
N MET A 132 -11.85 9.94 3.50
CA MET A 132 -12.09 9.35 2.19
C MET A 132 -11.32 10.12 1.11
N GLY A 133 -11.39 11.45 1.13
CA GLY A 133 -10.64 12.31 0.21
C GLY A 133 -9.13 12.10 0.30
N ALA A 134 -8.57 12.05 1.51
CA ALA A 134 -7.15 11.77 1.74
C ALA A 134 -6.74 10.39 1.21
N THR A 135 -7.57 9.37 1.45
CA THR A 135 -7.31 8.00 0.96
C THR A 135 -7.29 7.94 -0.56
N ILE A 136 -8.30 8.55 -1.21
CA ILE A 136 -8.39 8.61 -2.67
C ILE A 136 -7.20 9.40 -3.24
N ALA A 137 -6.85 10.54 -2.64
CA ALA A 137 -5.73 11.38 -3.10
C ALA A 137 -4.39 10.63 -3.00
N LEU A 138 -4.15 9.94 -1.89
CA LEU A 138 -2.94 9.13 -1.71
C LEU A 138 -2.87 8.02 -2.75
N LEU A 139 -3.97 7.30 -2.97
CA LEU A 139 -4.02 6.23 -3.95
C LEU A 139 -3.84 6.76 -5.38
N ALA A 140 -4.50 7.86 -5.72
CA ALA A 140 -4.36 8.51 -7.03
C ALA A 140 -2.92 8.95 -7.28
N LEU A 141 -2.24 9.51 -6.27
CA LEU A 141 -0.83 9.89 -6.37
C LEU A 141 0.07 8.67 -6.57
N ALA A 142 -0.14 7.61 -5.81
CA ALA A 142 0.59 6.35 -5.93
C ALA A 142 0.40 5.72 -7.32
N MET A 143 -0.84 5.68 -7.81
CA MET A 143 -1.16 5.15 -9.14
C MET A 143 -0.60 6.02 -10.27
N ARG A 144 -0.69 7.34 -10.15
CA ARG A 144 -0.06 8.26 -11.11
C ARG A 144 1.45 8.01 -11.17
N ARG A 145 2.10 7.82 -10.03
CA ARG A 145 3.54 7.51 -9.95
C ARG A 145 3.85 6.14 -10.56
N TYR A 146 3.01 5.15 -10.29
CA TYR A 146 3.13 3.80 -10.85
C TYR A 146 3.03 3.81 -12.38
N TYR A 147 1.98 4.43 -12.94
CA TYR A 147 1.78 4.50 -14.39
C TYR A 147 2.81 5.40 -15.10
N ALA A 148 3.26 6.49 -14.48
CA ALA A 148 4.33 7.31 -15.03
C ALA A 148 5.69 6.59 -15.08
N LEU A 149 5.88 5.56 -14.26
CA LEU A 149 7.07 4.71 -14.24
C LEU A 149 6.81 3.32 -14.82
N MET A 150 5.69 3.14 -15.53
CA MET A 150 5.28 1.82 -15.97
C MET A 150 6.40 1.22 -16.83
N PRO A 151 7.00 0.12 -16.34
CA PRO A 151 8.15 -0.47 -17.00
C PRO A 151 7.70 -1.14 -18.30
N PRO A 152 8.61 -1.26 -19.28
CA PRO A 152 8.32 -1.96 -20.52
C PRO A 152 7.84 -3.38 -20.23
N ASN A 153 6.88 -3.84 -21.03
CA ASN A 153 6.38 -5.21 -20.92
C ASN A 153 7.50 -6.21 -21.21
N LEU A 154 7.40 -7.44 -20.71
CA LEU A 154 8.40 -8.48 -20.94
C LEU A 154 8.71 -8.71 -22.43
N LYS A 155 7.71 -8.58 -23.31
CA LYS A 155 7.90 -8.63 -24.77
C LYS A 155 8.80 -7.51 -25.31
N GLN A 156 8.66 -6.29 -24.78
CA GLN A 156 9.49 -5.15 -25.16
C GLN A 156 10.91 -5.34 -24.62
N VAL A 157 11.04 -5.77 -23.37
CA VAL A 157 12.33 -6.14 -22.76
C VAL A 157 13.06 -7.19 -23.62
N MET A 158 12.37 -8.26 -24.02
CA MET A 158 12.96 -9.30 -24.87
C MET A 158 13.36 -8.78 -26.25
N ARG A 159 12.55 -7.92 -26.86
CA ARG A 159 12.85 -7.28 -28.15
C ARG A 159 14.10 -6.40 -28.06
N ASP A 160 14.19 -5.59 -27.02
CA ASP A 160 15.31 -4.67 -26.79
C ASP A 160 16.61 -5.47 -26.52
N LEU A 161 16.53 -6.57 -25.76
CA LEU A 161 17.65 -7.49 -25.53
C LEU A 161 18.10 -8.24 -26.80
N ASN A 162 17.20 -8.40 -27.77
CA ASN A 162 17.50 -8.99 -29.08
C ASN A 162 18.01 -7.98 -30.12
N GLY A 163 18.30 -6.74 -29.72
CA GLY A 163 18.82 -5.69 -30.59
C GLY A 163 17.74 -4.94 -31.39
N GLY A 164 16.46 -5.13 -31.07
CA GLY A 164 15.38 -4.35 -31.66
C GLY A 164 15.17 -3.04 -30.93
N ALA A 165 15.59 -1.92 -31.52
CA ALA A 165 15.08 -0.59 -31.18
C ALA A 165 13.60 -0.47 -31.62
#